data_AF-A0A963Z8W9-F1
#
_entry.id   AF-A0A963Z8W9-F1
#
_cell.length_a   1.000
_cell.length_b   1.000
_cell.length_c   1.000
_cell.angle_alpha   90.00
_cell.angle_beta   90.00
_cell.angle_gamma   90.00
#
_symmetry.space_group_name_H-M   'P 1'
#
loop_
_entity.id
_entity.type
_entity.pdbx_description
1 polymer ?
#
loop_
_entity_poly.entity_id
_entity_poly.type
_entity_poly.pdbx_seq_one_letter_code
_entity_poly.pdbx_strand_id
1 'polypeptide(L)'
;MAASPYVELVRLFRIVQRRNRAVLHVGSGVLTLAESHLLTELNANGSLTASDLCELTKLNKQNVSRLLKNLENSGYLSSKLNKSDQRQKVLKLTAKGKSAVLSVDKDTNARLNKLIDGLSVKQRGEVESFFKQIADGFSIPTIKKRPSDKGLRVQIRRITRAFGLLGSNVFESNLSSLDWHLLAEIFEAKTGLGIKELTQVLGVKQTTISQAIKRLEARQLIARHNDPNDLRRSIIALTFKGQQKLEEISNQGGSLLEKALSNLSADECKTLIKYLTTMAGIESVTPQFALKRLKGDNALKRARKMAIEFYATCKGDMDIPGVLFSDDSYVLACFVERELAAAIEFKHNSSKKLVACNLVFDREAISPTTAERFANDALRFIQHELQPAKINIHDSAKLRL
;
A
#
# COMPACT_ATOMS: atom_id res chain seq x y z
N MET A 1 -4.09 -6.64 -19.09
CA MET A 1 -5.30 -6.30 -18.29
C MET A 1 -4.95 -5.25 -17.24
N ALA A 2 -5.67 -4.12 -17.20
CA ALA A 2 -5.46 -3.04 -16.23
C ALA A 2 -5.38 -3.59 -14.80
N ALA A 3 -4.54 -2.98 -13.96
CA ALA A 3 -4.43 -3.38 -12.55
C ALA A 3 -5.84 -3.37 -11.93
N SER A 4 -6.22 -4.49 -11.32
CA SER A 4 -7.55 -4.65 -10.75
C SER A 4 -7.86 -3.50 -9.78
N PRO A 5 -9.06 -2.88 -9.85
CA PRO A 5 -9.42 -1.76 -8.95
C PRO A 5 -9.30 -2.14 -7.47
N TYR A 6 -9.35 -3.44 -7.15
CA TYR A 6 -9.15 -3.96 -5.79
C TYR A 6 -7.70 -3.79 -5.30
N VAL A 7 -6.70 -3.99 -6.16
CA VAL A 7 -5.28 -3.79 -5.83
C VAL A 7 -5.01 -2.30 -5.56
N GLU A 8 -5.59 -1.42 -6.37
CA GLU A 8 -5.54 0.03 -6.15
C GLU A 8 -6.18 0.40 -4.81
N LEU A 9 -7.33 -0.19 -4.46
CA LEU A 9 -7.98 0.01 -3.17
C LEU A 9 -7.09 -0.44 -2.00
N VAL A 10 -6.46 -1.63 -2.06
CA VAL A 10 -5.50 -2.05 -1.01
C VAL A 10 -4.41 -0.99 -0.83
N ARG A 11 -3.85 -0.49 -1.93
CA ARG A 11 -2.79 0.54 -1.92
C ARG A 11 -3.29 1.84 -1.29
N LEU A 12 -4.49 2.29 -1.63
CA LEU A 12 -5.09 3.50 -1.06
C LEU A 12 -5.38 3.34 0.43
N PHE A 13 -5.96 2.21 0.86
CA PHE A 13 -6.17 1.90 2.28
C PHE A 13 -4.86 1.95 3.07
N ARG A 14 -3.78 1.38 2.53
CA ARG A 14 -2.44 1.45 3.12
C ARG A 14 -1.96 2.91 3.25
N ILE A 15 -2.06 3.71 2.18
CA ILE A 15 -1.62 5.12 2.22
C ILE A 15 -2.39 5.91 3.28
N VAL A 16 -3.71 5.70 3.37
CA VAL A 16 -4.57 6.33 4.38
C VAL A 16 -4.15 5.91 5.79
N GLN A 17 -3.90 4.61 6.03
CA GLN A 17 -3.45 4.10 7.33
C GLN A 17 -2.09 4.68 7.75
N ARG A 18 -1.14 4.74 6.81
CA ARG A 18 0.17 5.37 7.01
C ARG A 18 0.05 6.85 7.34
N ARG A 19 -0.71 7.63 6.55
CA ARG A 19 -0.90 9.07 6.77
C ARG A 19 -1.61 9.35 8.10
N ASN A 20 -2.50 8.46 8.53
CA ASN A 20 -3.13 8.52 9.86
C ASN A 20 -2.20 8.04 11.00
N ARG A 21 -0.94 7.67 10.69
CA ARG A 21 0.11 7.18 11.61
C ARG A 21 -0.37 6.05 12.55
N ALA A 22 -1.37 5.29 12.13
CA ALA A 22 -1.93 4.19 12.91
C ALA A 22 -1.08 2.91 12.83
N VAL A 23 0.20 3.01 12.46
CA VAL A 23 1.07 1.87 12.17
C VAL A 23 1.34 1.03 13.42
N LEU A 24 1.57 1.70 14.57
CA LEU A 24 1.85 1.02 15.85
C LEU A 24 1.01 1.55 17.01
N HIS A 25 0.84 2.88 17.10
CA HIS A 25 0.18 3.52 18.24
C HIS A 25 -1.02 4.36 17.79
N VAL A 26 -1.92 4.61 18.73
CA VAL A 26 -3.11 5.45 18.51
C VAL A 26 -3.10 6.67 19.44
N GLY A 27 -3.75 7.74 19.00
CA GLY A 27 -3.82 9.01 19.74
C GLY A 27 -2.44 9.54 20.11
N SER A 28 -2.31 10.05 21.33
CA SER A 28 -1.06 10.57 21.92
C SER A 28 0.14 9.61 21.98
N GLY A 29 0.00 8.35 21.53
CA GLY A 29 1.10 7.40 21.45
C GLY A 29 1.29 6.53 22.70
N VAL A 30 0.38 6.65 23.67
CA VAL A 30 0.45 5.92 24.95
C VAL A 30 0.06 4.45 24.82
N LEU A 31 -0.86 4.13 23.90
CA LEU A 31 -1.35 2.78 23.68
C LEU A 31 -1.00 2.31 22.26
N THR A 32 -0.62 1.04 22.15
CA THR A 32 -0.57 0.38 20.84
C THR A 32 -1.98 0.26 20.24
N LEU A 33 -2.04 0.05 18.93
CA LEU A 33 -3.31 -0.17 18.22
C LEU A 33 -4.10 -1.36 18.80
N ALA A 34 -3.42 -2.47 19.10
CA ALA A 34 -4.02 -3.66 19.69
C ALA A 34 -4.52 -3.43 21.12
N GLU A 35 -3.71 -2.79 21.98
CA GLU A 35 -4.11 -2.43 23.35
C GLU A 35 -5.35 -1.54 23.37
N SER A 36 -5.39 -0.52 22.51
CA SER A 36 -6.56 0.35 22.37
C SER A 36 -7.81 -0.40 21.97
N HIS A 37 -7.70 -1.37 21.04
CA HIS A 37 -8.82 -2.20 20.63
C HIS A 37 -9.30 -3.10 21.78
N LEU A 38 -8.40 -3.70 22.58
CA LEU A 38 -8.77 -4.49 23.76
C LEU A 38 -9.50 -3.64 24.80
N LEU A 39 -8.97 -2.46 25.14
CA LEU A 39 -9.61 -1.56 26.10
C LEU A 39 -10.96 -1.05 25.58
N THR A 40 -11.09 -0.85 24.28
CA THR A 40 -12.34 -0.46 23.62
C THR A 40 -13.42 -1.54 23.79
N GLU A 41 -13.08 -2.81 23.57
CA GLU A 41 -14.02 -3.93 23.75
C GLU A 41 -14.43 -4.10 25.21
N LEU A 42 -13.48 -3.96 26.15
CA LEU A 42 -13.79 -3.97 27.58
C LEU A 42 -14.69 -2.81 27.98
N ASN A 43 -14.50 -1.61 27.40
CA ASN A 43 -15.36 -0.46 27.68
C ASN A 43 -16.79 -0.68 27.17
N ALA A 44 -16.95 -1.32 26.01
CA ALA A 44 -18.27 -1.57 25.40
C ALA A 44 -19.07 -2.65 26.15
N ASN A 45 -18.38 -3.69 26.62
CA ASN A 45 -19.01 -4.86 27.22
C ASN A 45 -19.02 -4.83 28.76
N GLY A 46 -18.26 -3.92 29.37
CA GLY A 46 -18.16 -3.74 30.82
C GLY A 46 -17.21 -4.75 31.48
N SER A 47 -17.36 -6.03 31.15
CA SER A 47 -16.42 -7.08 31.57
C SER A 47 -16.35 -8.22 30.58
N LEU A 48 -15.14 -8.72 30.33
CA LEU A 48 -14.87 -9.80 29.38
C LEU A 48 -13.83 -10.76 29.94
N THR A 49 -13.79 -11.97 29.39
CA THR A 49 -12.71 -12.93 29.58
C THR A 49 -11.63 -12.74 28.51
N ALA A 50 -10.48 -13.41 28.68
CA ALA A 50 -9.47 -13.46 27.62
C ALA A 50 -9.96 -14.19 26.35
N SER A 51 -10.89 -15.15 26.49
CA SER A 51 -11.47 -15.87 25.34
C SER A 51 -12.33 -14.94 24.51
N ASP A 52 -13.22 -14.20 25.16
CA ASP A 52 -14.10 -13.23 24.49
C ASP A 52 -13.26 -12.19 23.73
N LEU A 53 -12.15 -11.73 24.33
CA LEU A 53 -11.23 -10.81 23.68
C LEU A 53 -10.53 -11.42 22.46
N CYS A 54 -10.16 -12.71 22.49
CA CYS A 54 -9.62 -13.39 21.30
C CYS A 54 -10.65 -13.38 20.16
N GLU A 55 -11.91 -13.72 20.45
CA GLU A 55 -12.99 -13.77 19.47
C GLU A 55 -13.31 -12.39 18.87
N LEU A 56 -13.44 -11.36 19.72
CA LEU A 56 -13.80 -10.00 19.31
C LEU A 56 -12.69 -9.27 18.55
N THR A 57 -11.42 -9.58 18.87
CA THR A 57 -10.25 -8.92 18.28
C THR A 57 -9.61 -9.73 17.15
N LYS A 58 -10.01 -10.99 16.99
CA LYS A 58 -9.40 -11.97 16.06
C LYS A 58 -7.90 -12.19 16.30
N LEU A 59 -7.45 -11.94 17.54
CA LEU A 59 -6.08 -12.23 17.97
C LEU A 59 -6.00 -13.62 18.60
N ASN A 60 -4.84 -14.25 18.44
CA ASN A 60 -4.57 -15.52 19.11
C ASN A 60 -4.35 -15.35 20.63
N LYS A 61 -4.47 -16.46 21.36
CA LYS A 61 -4.34 -16.51 22.83
C LYS A 61 -3.01 -15.96 23.35
N GLN A 62 -1.91 -16.20 22.63
CA GLN A 62 -0.57 -15.74 23.03
C GLN A 62 -0.47 -14.21 22.95
N ASN A 63 -1.00 -13.61 21.89
CA ASN A 63 -1.03 -12.16 21.70
C ASN A 63 -1.92 -11.50 22.77
N VAL A 64 -3.15 -11.99 22.95
CA VAL A 64 -4.08 -11.44 23.95
C VAL A 64 -3.49 -11.54 25.36
N SER A 65 -2.90 -12.69 25.74
CA SER A 65 -2.30 -12.87 27.06
C SER A 65 -1.18 -11.87 27.35
N ARG A 66 -0.29 -11.62 26.37
CA ARG A 66 0.79 -10.63 26.49
C ARG A 66 0.25 -9.20 26.64
N LEU A 67 -0.73 -8.82 25.81
CA LEU A 67 -1.35 -7.49 25.86
C LEU A 67 -2.05 -7.27 27.21
N LEU A 68 -2.79 -8.27 27.70
CA LEU A 68 -3.47 -8.19 28.99
C LEU A 68 -2.49 -8.01 30.14
N LYS A 69 -1.38 -8.77 30.16
CA LYS A 69 -0.33 -8.62 31.16
C LYS A 69 0.26 -7.20 31.16
N ASN A 70 0.54 -6.65 29.98
CA ASN A 70 1.08 -5.29 29.86
C ASN A 70 0.10 -4.22 30.34
N LEU A 71 -1.18 -4.36 29.96
CA LEU A 71 -2.25 -3.44 30.36
C LEU A 71 -2.54 -3.51 31.87
N GLU A 72 -2.46 -4.70 32.48
CA GLU A 72 -2.60 -4.90 33.94
C GLU A 72 -1.44 -4.25 34.69
N ASN A 73 -0.20 -4.53 34.26
CA ASN A 73 1.01 -3.93 34.84
C ASN A 73 1.01 -2.39 34.71
N SER A 74 0.43 -1.88 33.63
CA SER A 74 0.28 -0.44 33.41
C SER A 74 -0.92 0.17 34.17
N GLY A 75 -1.71 -0.64 34.88
CA GLY A 75 -2.83 -0.22 35.70
C GLY A 75 -4.10 0.15 34.92
N TYR A 76 -4.21 -0.21 33.64
CA TYR A 76 -5.39 0.09 32.81
C TYR A 76 -6.54 -0.89 33.04
N LEU A 77 -6.24 -2.11 33.48
CA LEU A 77 -7.23 -3.14 33.76
C LEU A 77 -6.98 -3.80 35.11
N SER A 78 -8.04 -4.37 35.67
CA SER A 78 -7.99 -5.26 36.81
C SER A 78 -8.60 -6.61 36.44
N SER A 79 -8.07 -7.68 37.02
CA SER A 79 -8.59 -9.03 36.85
C SER A 79 -9.13 -9.57 38.17
N LYS A 80 -10.25 -10.30 38.11
CA LYS A 80 -10.80 -11.07 39.24
C LYS A 80 -11.16 -12.47 38.76
N LEU A 81 -11.09 -13.48 39.63
CA LEU A 81 -11.57 -14.82 39.29
C LEU A 81 -13.06 -14.76 38.94
N ASN A 82 -13.45 -15.47 37.89
CA ASN A 82 -14.84 -15.61 37.50
C ASN A 82 -15.56 -16.48 38.55
N LYS A 83 -16.70 -16.00 39.05
CA LYS A 83 -17.48 -16.71 40.07
C LYS A 83 -18.09 -18.02 39.55
N SER A 84 -18.37 -18.11 38.25
CA SER A 84 -19.01 -19.28 37.63
C SER A 84 -18.01 -20.29 37.06
N ASP A 85 -16.79 -19.86 36.71
CA ASP A 85 -15.68 -20.75 36.33
C ASP A 85 -14.37 -20.18 36.88
N GLN A 86 -13.92 -20.66 38.04
CA GLN A 86 -12.73 -20.15 38.70
C GLN A 86 -11.43 -20.34 37.90
N ARG A 87 -11.45 -21.11 36.80
CA ARG A 87 -10.32 -21.23 35.87
C ARG A 87 -10.17 -20.00 34.96
N GLN A 88 -11.18 -19.14 34.91
CA GLN A 88 -11.20 -17.94 34.09
C GLN A 88 -11.10 -16.67 34.94
N LYS A 89 -10.46 -15.64 34.38
CA LYS A 89 -10.45 -14.30 34.95
C LYS A 89 -11.41 -13.40 34.18
N VAL A 90 -12.24 -12.67 34.92
CA VAL A 90 -13.05 -11.57 34.40
C VAL A 90 -12.22 -10.29 34.50
N LEU A 91 -12.11 -9.59 33.38
CA LEU A 91 -11.32 -8.38 33.21
C LEU A 91 -12.25 -7.17 33.22
N LYS A 92 -11.85 -6.09 33.89
CA LYS A 92 -12.55 -4.81 33.90
C LYS A 92 -11.58 -3.65 33.73
N LEU A 93 -12.04 -2.56 33.13
CA LEU A 93 -11.28 -1.32 33.10
C LEU A 93 -11.19 -0.69 34.48
N THR A 94 -10.00 -0.21 34.85
CA THR A 94 -9.83 0.71 35.98
C THR A 94 -10.30 2.12 35.59
N ALA A 95 -10.31 3.06 36.54
CA ALA A 95 -10.54 4.48 36.22
C ALA A 95 -9.50 4.99 35.20
N LYS A 96 -8.22 4.62 35.37
CA LYS A 96 -7.14 4.93 34.43
C LYS A 96 -7.41 4.34 33.04
N GLY A 97 -7.88 3.09 32.96
CA GLY A 97 -8.28 2.44 31.71
C GLY A 97 -9.39 3.20 30.98
N LYS A 98 -10.45 3.58 31.69
CA LYS A 98 -11.56 4.37 31.12
C LYS A 98 -11.09 5.73 30.59
N SER A 99 -10.28 6.46 31.35
CA SER A 99 -9.71 7.73 30.92
C SER A 99 -8.81 7.59 29.69
N ALA A 100 -8.01 6.51 29.61
CA ALA A 100 -7.19 6.24 28.44
C ALA A 100 -8.03 6.01 27.17
N VAL A 101 -9.13 5.26 27.27
CA VAL A 101 -10.08 5.06 26.16
C VAL A 101 -10.69 6.38 25.69
N LEU A 102 -11.11 7.25 26.62
CA LEU A 102 -11.67 8.56 26.29
C LEU A 102 -10.64 9.47 25.59
N SER A 103 -9.39 9.46 26.05
CA SER A 103 -8.31 10.21 25.42
C SER A 103 -8.06 9.73 23.99
N VAL A 104 -7.99 8.40 23.78
CA VAL A 104 -7.82 7.83 22.43
C VAL A 104 -9.01 8.16 21.53
N ASP A 105 -10.23 8.07 22.04
CA ASP A 105 -11.45 8.42 21.28
C ASP A 105 -11.40 9.89 20.82
N LYS A 106 -10.99 10.82 21.71
CA LYS A 106 -10.84 12.25 21.39
C LYS A 106 -9.80 12.46 20.29
N ASP A 107 -8.60 11.92 20.46
CA ASP A 107 -7.49 12.13 19.52
C ASP A 107 -7.79 11.50 18.16
N THR A 108 -8.35 10.28 18.15
CA THR A 108 -8.69 9.56 16.93
C THR A 108 -9.82 10.26 16.17
N ASN A 109 -10.81 10.80 16.87
CA ASN A 109 -11.85 11.62 16.26
C ASN A 109 -11.30 12.90 15.63
N ALA A 110 -10.42 13.61 16.33
CA ALA A 110 -9.79 14.81 15.80
C ALA A 110 -8.99 14.50 14.51
N ARG A 111 -8.26 13.39 14.48
CA ARG A 111 -7.54 12.94 13.28
C ARG A 111 -8.47 12.53 12.14
N LEU A 112 -9.51 11.75 12.44
CA LEU A 112 -10.47 11.31 11.45
C LEU A 112 -11.21 12.51 10.83
N ASN A 113 -11.59 13.49 11.63
CA ASN A 113 -12.22 14.71 11.15
C ASN A 113 -11.32 15.49 10.19
N LYS A 114 -10.01 15.59 10.48
CA LYS A 114 -9.03 16.18 9.55
C LYS A 114 -8.91 15.39 8.24
N LEU A 115 -8.95 14.06 8.32
CA LEU A 115 -8.83 13.19 7.14
C LEU A 115 -10.03 13.35 6.18
N ILE A 116 -11.22 13.62 6.70
CA ILE A 116 -12.45 13.76 5.91
C ILE A 116 -12.86 15.22 5.70
N ASP A 117 -12.01 16.18 6.07
CA ASP A 117 -12.39 17.60 6.07
C ASP A 117 -12.70 18.11 4.66
N GLY A 118 -11.94 17.64 3.66
CA GLY A 118 -12.16 17.92 2.24
C GLY A 118 -13.37 17.22 1.60
N LEU A 119 -14.16 16.46 2.38
CA LEU A 119 -15.39 15.83 1.90
C LEU A 119 -16.63 16.59 2.40
N SER A 120 -17.64 16.74 1.55
CA SER A 120 -18.95 17.27 1.93
C SER A 120 -19.70 16.34 2.89
N VAL A 121 -20.72 16.83 3.59
CA VAL A 121 -21.53 16.01 4.52
C VAL A 121 -22.13 14.78 3.83
N LYS A 122 -22.61 14.95 2.58
CA LYS A 122 -23.12 13.85 1.77
C LYS A 122 -22.03 12.80 1.48
N GLN A 123 -20.86 13.25 1.02
CA GLN A 123 -19.72 12.39 0.73
C GLN A 123 -19.23 11.64 1.97
N ARG A 124 -19.22 12.28 3.14
CA ARG A 124 -18.87 11.63 4.41
C ARG A 124 -19.84 10.48 4.74
N GLY A 125 -21.14 10.67 4.51
CA GLY A 125 -22.14 9.62 4.66
C GLY A 125 -21.96 8.46 3.67
N GLU A 126 -21.63 8.77 2.42
CA GLU A 126 -21.33 7.76 1.38
C GLU A 126 -20.07 6.96 1.73
N VAL A 127 -18.98 7.60 2.17
CA VAL A 127 -17.76 6.92 2.64
C VAL A 127 -18.06 6.00 3.83
N GLU A 128 -18.87 6.45 4.79
CA GLU A 128 -19.29 5.59 5.90
C GLU A 128 -20.06 4.37 5.42
N SER A 129 -20.98 4.55 4.46
CA SER A 129 -21.74 3.45 3.85
C SER A 129 -20.81 2.45 3.16
N PHE A 130 -19.87 2.91 2.34
CA PHE A 130 -18.89 2.03 1.68
C PHE A 130 -18.04 1.25 2.68
N PHE A 131 -17.51 1.93 3.71
CA PHE A 131 -16.72 1.25 4.74
C PHE A 131 -17.56 0.25 5.54
N LYS A 132 -18.85 0.53 5.76
CA LYS A 132 -19.76 -0.43 6.37
C LYS A 132 -19.94 -1.66 5.49
N GLN A 133 -20.21 -1.48 4.20
CA GLN A 133 -20.37 -2.59 3.25
C GLN A 133 -19.10 -3.46 3.19
N ILE A 134 -17.93 -2.84 3.11
CA ILE A 134 -16.64 -3.54 3.16
C ILE A 134 -16.50 -4.35 4.46
N ALA A 135 -16.78 -3.72 5.61
CA ALA A 135 -16.67 -4.38 6.89
C ALA A 135 -17.66 -5.55 7.05
N ASP A 136 -18.86 -5.42 6.49
CA ASP A 136 -19.87 -6.48 6.45
C ASP A 136 -19.46 -7.61 5.50
N GLY A 137 -18.87 -7.29 4.34
CA GLY A 137 -18.33 -8.28 3.40
C GLY A 137 -17.20 -9.12 3.99
N PHE A 138 -16.44 -8.58 4.94
CA PHE A 138 -15.46 -9.35 5.72
C PHE A 138 -16.07 -10.25 6.80
N SER A 139 -17.40 -10.28 6.95
CA SER A 139 -18.10 -11.05 7.99
C SER A 139 -17.57 -10.77 9.41
N ILE A 140 -17.06 -9.55 9.65
CA ILE A 140 -16.56 -9.17 10.97
C ILE A 140 -17.75 -8.86 11.87
N PRO A 141 -17.86 -9.52 13.05
CA PRO A 141 -18.97 -9.30 13.97
C PRO A 141 -19.17 -7.83 14.28
N THR A 142 -20.43 -7.42 14.31
CA THR A 142 -20.80 -6.06 14.68
C THR A 142 -20.43 -5.84 16.14
N ILE A 143 -19.50 -4.90 16.37
CA ILE A 143 -19.05 -4.54 17.71
C ILE A 143 -20.22 -3.91 18.47
N LYS A 144 -20.36 -4.21 19.76
CA LYS A 144 -21.31 -3.50 20.63
C LYS A 144 -20.97 -2.00 20.61
N LYS A 145 -21.88 -1.17 20.11
CA LYS A 145 -21.66 0.27 19.97
C LYS A 145 -21.57 0.93 21.35
N ARG A 146 -20.51 1.71 21.57
CA ARG A 146 -20.40 2.60 22.73
C ARG A 146 -21.10 3.94 22.42
N PRO A 147 -21.51 4.73 23.43
CA PRO A 147 -22.02 6.08 23.19
C PRO A 147 -21.04 6.99 22.44
N SER A 148 -19.73 6.76 22.62
CA SER A 148 -18.67 7.49 21.90
C SER A 148 -18.46 7.00 20.46
N ASP A 149 -19.05 5.86 20.07
CA ASP A 149 -18.85 5.25 18.76
C ASP A 149 -19.71 5.91 17.70
N LYS A 150 -19.05 6.68 16.83
CA LYS A 150 -19.66 7.38 15.71
C LYS A 150 -19.14 6.85 14.38
N GLY A 151 -20.09 6.67 13.48
CA GLY A 151 -19.92 6.52 12.04
C GLY A 151 -18.72 5.72 11.53
N LEU A 152 -17.98 6.35 10.61
CA LEU A 152 -16.81 5.81 9.90
C LEU A 152 -15.74 5.16 10.80
N ARG A 153 -15.52 5.67 12.04
CA ARG A 153 -14.51 5.12 12.96
C ARG A 153 -14.79 3.67 13.34
N VAL A 154 -16.07 3.32 13.53
CA VAL A 154 -16.46 1.94 13.87
C VAL A 154 -16.11 1.00 12.74
N GLN A 155 -16.37 1.41 11.50
CA GLN A 155 -16.09 0.62 10.31
C GLN A 155 -14.59 0.48 10.08
N ILE A 156 -13.81 1.55 10.27
CA ILE A 156 -12.34 1.49 10.25
C ILE A 156 -11.84 0.43 11.24
N ARG A 157 -12.32 0.39 12.48
CA ARG A 157 -11.89 -0.63 13.46
C ARG A 157 -12.22 -2.06 13.03
N ARG A 158 -13.38 -2.28 12.39
CA ARG A 158 -13.77 -3.59 11.86
C ARG A 158 -12.85 -4.02 10.72
N ILE A 159 -12.57 -3.11 9.78
CA ILE A 159 -11.63 -3.34 8.67
C ILE A 159 -10.22 -3.58 9.20
N THR A 160 -9.76 -2.82 10.20
CA THR A 160 -8.46 -3.03 10.85
C THR A 160 -8.30 -4.46 11.39
N ARG A 161 -9.37 -5.05 11.92
CA ARG A 161 -9.38 -6.45 12.39
C ARG A 161 -9.36 -7.42 11.21
N ALA A 162 -10.21 -7.19 10.20
CA ALA A 162 -10.25 -8.01 8.99
C ALA A 162 -8.90 -8.10 8.31
N PHE A 163 -8.17 -6.99 8.24
CA PHE A 163 -6.85 -6.92 7.60
C PHE A 163 -5.75 -7.55 8.46
N GLY A 164 -6.01 -7.97 9.70
CA GLY A 164 -5.00 -8.56 10.59
C GLY A 164 -4.00 -7.56 11.18
N LEU A 165 -4.30 -6.26 11.15
CA LEU A 165 -3.38 -5.19 11.55
C LEU A 165 -3.11 -5.12 13.06
N LEU A 166 -3.91 -5.81 13.88
CA LEU A 166 -3.71 -5.86 15.33
C LEU A 166 -2.59 -6.81 15.76
N GLY A 167 -2.12 -7.66 14.85
CA GLY A 167 -1.16 -8.72 15.15
C GLY A 167 -0.07 -8.86 14.10
N SER A 168 0.43 -10.08 13.96
CA SER A 168 1.50 -10.47 13.05
C SER A 168 1.00 -11.28 11.85
N ASN A 169 -0.21 -10.99 11.38
CA ASN A 169 -0.85 -11.74 10.30
C ASN A 169 -1.62 -10.83 9.32
N VAL A 170 -0.99 -9.74 8.89
CA VAL A 170 -1.61 -8.81 7.94
C VAL A 170 -1.95 -9.54 6.64
N PHE A 171 -3.21 -9.53 6.23
CA PHE A 171 -3.70 -10.29 5.06
C PHE A 171 -3.21 -11.75 5.02
N GLU A 172 -3.14 -12.42 6.17
CA GLU A 172 -2.70 -13.82 6.28
C GLU A 172 -1.21 -14.07 5.92
N SER A 173 -0.40 -13.01 5.89
CA SER A 173 0.97 -13.08 5.38
C SER A 173 2.06 -13.44 6.39
N ASN A 174 1.70 -13.66 7.66
CA ASN A 174 2.66 -13.79 8.77
C ASN A 174 3.63 -12.60 8.90
N LEU A 175 3.16 -11.39 8.59
CA LEU A 175 3.83 -10.12 8.86
C LEU A 175 3.05 -9.27 9.85
N SER A 176 3.78 -8.53 10.69
CA SER A 176 3.20 -7.46 11.50
C SER A 176 2.82 -6.25 10.63
N SER A 177 1.91 -5.43 11.15
CA SER A 177 1.57 -4.14 10.52
C SER A 177 2.83 -3.31 10.23
N LEU A 178 3.77 -3.24 11.17
CA LEU A 178 5.03 -2.53 10.98
C LEU A 178 5.89 -3.13 9.87
N ASP A 179 6.05 -4.45 9.85
CA ASP A 179 6.86 -5.13 8.84
C ASP A 179 6.31 -4.90 7.43
N TRP A 180 4.99 -5.02 7.27
CA TRP A 180 4.32 -4.78 6.00
C TRP A 180 4.52 -3.34 5.53
N HIS A 181 4.26 -2.34 6.40
CA HIS A 181 4.46 -0.93 6.04
C HIS A 181 5.92 -0.63 5.71
N LEU A 182 6.88 -1.19 6.46
CA LEU A 182 8.31 -0.99 6.20
C LEU A 182 8.69 -1.53 4.82
N LEU A 183 8.31 -2.77 4.48
CA LEU A 183 8.56 -3.34 3.16
C LEU A 183 7.91 -2.50 2.05
N ALA A 184 6.67 -2.06 2.26
CA ALA A 184 5.95 -1.23 1.30
C ALA A 184 6.62 0.14 1.07
N GLU A 185 7.12 0.81 2.11
CA GLU A 185 7.83 2.08 1.95
C GLU A 185 9.15 1.91 1.19
N ILE A 186 9.89 0.83 1.45
CA ILE A 186 11.10 0.53 0.69
C ILE A 186 10.76 0.29 -0.79
N PHE A 187 9.69 -0.46 -1.07
CA PHE A 187 9.22 -0.72 -2.43
C PHE A 187 8.89 0.59 -3.18
N GLU A 188 8.08 1.45 -2.58
CA GLU A 188 7.62 2.70 -3.19
C GLU A 188 8.75 3.71 -3.41
N ALA A 189 9.76 3.71 -2.54
CA ALA A 189 10.93 4.60 -2.67
C ALA A 189 11.80 4.26 -3.89
N LYS A 190 11.73 3.04 -4.43
CA LYS A 190 12.47 2.48 -5.60
C LYS A 190 14.01 2.48 -5.51
N THR A 191 14.59 3.34 -4.67
CA THR A 191 16.05 3.55 -4.50
C THR A 191 16.57 2.99 -3.18
N GLY A 192 15.69 2.42 -2.37
CA GLY A 192 15.96 2.02 -0.98
C GLY A 192 15.93 3.21 -0.02
N LEU A 193 15.77 2.93 1.27
CA LEU A 193 15.66 3.95 2.33
C LEU A 193 16.67 3.69 3.44
N GLY A 194 17.17 4.75 4.06
CA GLY A 194 17.92 4.64 5.30
C GLY A 194 17.00 4.55 6.51
N ILE A 195 17.61 4.27 7.67
CA ILE A 195 16.88 4.16 8.95
C ILE A 195 16.20 5.48 9.33
N LYS A 196 16.85 6.62 9.06
CA LYS A 196 16.31 7.95 9.40
C LYS A 196 15.04 8.25 8.60
N GLU A 197 15.07 7.97 7.30
CA GLU A 197 13.93 8.16 6.41
C GLU A 197 12.77 7.25 6.81
N LEU A 198 13.04 5.97 7.08
CA LEU A 198 12.01 5.04 7.57
C LEU A 198 11.39 5.48 8.90
N THR A 199 12.21 5.98 9.83
CA THR A 199 11.76 6.53 11.12
C THR A 199 10.81 7.72 10.90
N GLN A 200 11.17 8.63 10.00
CA GLN A 200 10.39 9.84 9.70
C GLN A 200 9.07 9.49 8.99
N VAL A 201 9.12 8.64 7.97
CA VAL A 201 7.95 8.28 7.15
C VAL A 201 6.93 7.47 7.95
N LEU A 202 7.41 6.49 8.73
CA LEU A 202 6.53 5.62 9.51
C LEU A 202 6.13 6.23 10.86
N GLY A 203 6.84 7.28 11.31
CA GLY A 203 6.55 7.97 12.58
C GLY A 203 6.78 7.11 13.81
N VAL A 204 7.77 6.21 13.76
CA VAL A 204 8.09 5.26 14.84
C VAL A 204 9.53 5.43 15.31
N LYS A 205 9.86 5.01 16.54
CA LYS A 205 11.19 5.19 17.12
C LYS A 205 12.26 4.41 16.32
N GLN A 206 13.45 4.98 16.21
CA GLN A 206 14.59 4.36 15.52
C GLN A 206 14.93 2.96 16.04
N THR A 207 14.83 2.73 17.36
CA THR A 207 15.06 1.42 17.98
C THR A 207 14.08 0.37 17.46
N THR A 208 12.81 0.75 17.28
CA THR A 208 11.76 -0.11 16.72
C THR A 208 12.03 -0.43 15.25
N ILE A 209 12.42 0.56 14.45
CA ILE A 209 12.82 0.35 13.04
C ILE A 209 14.02 -0.59 12.95
N SER A 210 15.04 -0.38 13.79
CA SER A 210 16.25 -1.20 13.78
C SER A 210 15.97 -2.68 14.10
N GLN A 211 15.06 -2.94 15.05
CA GLN A 211 14.60 -4.30 15.36
C GLN A 211 13.79 -4.92 14.21
N ALA A 212 12.94 -4.13 13.55
CA ALA A 212 12.19 -4.58 12.38
C ALA A 212 13.12 -4.94 11.22
N ILE A 213 14.12 -4.11 10.94
CA ILE A 213 15.14 -4.38 9.93
C ILE A 213 15.86 -5.69 10.23
N LYS A 214 16.39 -5.86 11.45
CA LYS A 214 17.10 -7.08 11.85
C LYS A 214 16.23 -8.34 11.63
N ARG A 215 14.94 -8.28 11.95
CA ARG A 215 13.99 -9.38 11.73
C ARG A 215 13.74 -9.65 10.24
N LEU A 216 13.55 -8.59 9.44
CA LEU A 216 13.28 -8.72 8.01
C LEU A 216 14.50 -9.19 7.22
N GLU A 217 15.71 -8.81 7.62
CA GLU A 217 16.98 -9.33 7.09
C GLU A 217 17.17 -10.80 7.42
N ALA A 218 16.89 -11.21 8.67
CA ALA A 218 16.93 -12.62 9.05
C ALA A 218 15.95 -13.47 8.24
N ARG A 219 14.83 -12.88 7.79
CA ARG A 219 13.88 -13.51 6.87
C ARG A 219 14.28 -13.41 5.40
N GLN A 220 15.39 -12.74 5.10
CA GLN A 220 15.91 -12.44 3.76
C GLN A 220 14.94 -11.63 2.90
N LEU A 221 14.08 -10.80 3.50
CA LEU A 221 13.13 -9.95 2.77
C LEU A 221 13.74 -8.59 2.39
N ILE A 222 14.77 -8.17 3.12
CA ILE A 222 15.51 -6.94 2.83
C ILE A 222 17.02 -7.22 2.91
N ALA A 223 17.79 -6.35 2.28
CA ALA A 223 19.24 -6.31 2.35
C ALA A 223 19.72 -4.88 2.65
N ARG A 224 20.84 -4.79 3.36
CA ARG A 224 21.55 -3.53 3.60
C ARG A 224 22.73 -3.40 2.64
N HIS A 225 22.84 -2.23 2.04
CA HIS A 225 23.95 -1.82 1.20
C HIS A 225 24.55 -0.51 1.74
N ASN A 226 25.80 -0.24 1.44
CA ASN A 226 26.38 1.08 1.68
C ASN A 226 25.84 2.05 0.63
N ASP A 227 25.53 3.29 1.02
CA ASP A 227 25.16 4.33 0.06
C ASP A 227 26.40 4.65 -0.81
N PRO A 228 26.29 4.55 -2.15
CA PRO A 228 27.41 4.87 -3.04
C PRO A 228 27.91 6.31 -2.91
N ASN A 229 27.09 7.24 -2.41
CA ASN A 229 27.41 8.65 -2.25
C ASN A 229 27.77 9.04 -0.80
N ASP A 230 27.49 8.15 0.17
CA ASP A 230 27.83 8.36 1.58
C ASP A 230 28.05 7.01 2.28
N LEU A 231 29.30 6.54 2.33
CA LEU A 231 29.64 5.24 2.94
C LEU A 231 29.29 5.14 4.44
N ARG A 232 28.95 6.24 5.11
CA ARG A 232 28.47 6.25 6.50
C ARG A 232 26.98 5.95 6.61
N ARG A 233 26.26 5.94 5.48
CA ARG A 233 24.83 5.64 5.38
C ARG A 233 24.64 4.24 4.81
N SER A 234 23.73 3.50 5.44
CA SER A 234 23.24 2.23 4.90
C SER A 234 21.87 2.43 4.26
N ILE A 235 21.75 2.00 3.00
CA ILE A 235 20.50 1.92 2.26
C ILE A 235 19.91 0.54 2.46
N ILE A 236 18.63 0.49 2.80
CA ILE A 236 17.87 -0.75 2.95
C ILE A 236 17.02 -0.90 1.69
N ALA A 237 17.19 -2.03 1.01
CA ALA A 237 16.46 -2.38 -0.21
C ALA A 237 15.75 -3.72 -0.04
N LEU A 238 14.71 -3.95 -0.84
CA LEU A 238 14.08 -5.27 -0.90
C LEU A 238 14.98 -6.25 -1.63
N THR A 239 15.02 -7.49 -1.15
CA THR A 239 15.52 -8.61 -1.95
C THR A 239 14.46 -9.06 -2.95
N PHE A 240 14.82 -9.93 -3.89
CA PHE A 240 13.84 -10.60 -4.75
C PHE A 240 12.73 -11.30 -3.94
N LYS A 241 13.11 -12.01 -2.86
CA LYS A 241 12.17 -12.65 -1.93
C LYS A 241 11.26 -11.63 -1.23
N GLY A 242 11.78 -10.45 -0.90
CA GLY A 242 11.01 -9.34 -0.34
C GLY A 242 9.95 -8.80 -1.30
N GLN A 243 10.33 -8.63 -2.58
CA GLN A 243 9.41 -8.20 -3.63
C GLN A 243 8.30 -9.23 -3.85
N GLN A 244 8.66 -10.51 -4.02
CA GLN A 244 7.68 -11.59 -4.14
C GLN A 244 6.73 -11.64 -2.94
N LYS A 245 7.23 -11.41 -1.73
CA LYS A 245 6.37 -11.40 -0.53
C LYS A 245 5.37 -10.25 -0.55
N LEU A 246 5.75 -9.07 -1.05
CA LEU A 246 4.81 -7.95 -1.19
C LEU A 246 3.75 -8.19 -2.26
N GLU A 247 4.13 -8.83 -3.37
CA GLU A 247 3.19 -9.22 -4.41
C GLU A 247 2.18 -10.24 -3.86
N GLU A 248 2.65 -11.27 -3.16
CA GLU A 248 1.80 -12.25 -2.46
C GLU A 248 0.77 -11.56 -1.54
N ILE A 249 1.21 -10.60 -0.72
CA ILE A 249 0.35 -9.83 0.19
C ILE A 249 -0.66 -8.98 -0.57
N SER A 250 -0.23 -8.36 -1.67
CA SER A 250 -1.10 -7.51 -2.48
C SER A 250 -2.20 -8.32 -3.15
N ASN A 251 -1.86 -9.52 -3.63
CA ASN A 251 -2.81 -10.48 -4.20
C ASN A 251 -3.78 -11.00 -3.13
N GLN A 252 -3.29 -11.42 -1.96
CA GLN A 252 -4.11 -11.86 -0.83
C GLN A 252 -5.08 -10.75 -0.38
N GLY A 253 -4.57 -9.53 -0.19
CA GLY A 253 -5.39 -8.37 0.16
C GLY A 253 -6.41 -8.01 -0.92
N GLY A 254 -6.02 -8.11 -2.19
CA GLY A 254 -6.87 -7.88 -3.35
C GLY A 254 -8.04 -8.87 -3.40
N SER A 255 -7.78 -10.17 -3.30
CA SER A 255 -8.83 -11.20 -3.25
C SER A 255 -9.74 -11.09 -2.03
N LEU A 256 -9.18 -10.67 -0.87
CA LEU A 256 -9.97 -10.39 0.33
C LEU A 256 -10.91 -9.19 0.11
N LEU A 257 -10.41 -8.10 -0.46
CA LEU A 257 -11.23 -6.94 -0.79
C LEU A 257 -12.25 -7.23 -1.88
N GLU A 258 -11.89 -7.99 -2.92
CA GLU A 258 -12.80 -8.41 -3.98
C GLU A 258 -14.04 -9.13 -3.40
N LYS A 259 -13.83 -10.08 -2.48
CA LYS A 259 -14.93 -10.74 -1.76
C LYS A 259 -15.75 -9.76 -0.93
N ALA A 260 -15.09 -8.82 -0.24
CA ALA A 260 -15.79 -7.85 0.61
C ALA A 260 -16.55 -6.77 -0.19
N LEU A 261 -16.13 -6.51 -1.43
CA LEU A 261 -16.67 -5.51 -2.34
C LEU A 261 -17.54 -6.14 -3.44
N SER A 262 -17.83 -7.44 -3.37
CA SER A 262 -18.60 -8.15 -4.42
C SER A 262 -20.00 -7.58 -4.63
N ASN A 263 -20.51 -6.83 -3.64
CA ASN A 263 -21.81 -6.18 -3.67
C ASN A 263 -21.77 -4.73 -4.17
N LEU A 264 -20.59 -4.20 -4.51
CA LEU A 264 -20.40 -2.85 -5.04
C LEU A 264 -20.24 -2.90 -6.56
N SER A 265 -20.97 -2.03 -7.24
CA SER A 265 -20.81 -1.81 -8.66
C SER A 265 -19.45 -1.18 -9.00
N ALA A 266 -19.06 -1.26 -10.27
CA ALA A 266 -17.83 -0.64 -10.76
C ALA A 266 -17.79 0.88 -10.53
N ASP A 267 -18.94 1.56 -10.65
CA ASP A 267 -19.01 3.02 -10.45
C ASP A 267 -18.97 3.41 -8.97
N GLU A 268 -19.52 2.58 -8.08
CA GLU A 268 -19.33 2.74 -6.65
C GLU A 268 -17.86 2.54 -6.25
N CYS A 269 -17.17 1.57 -6.85
CA CYS A 269 -15.72 1.38 -6.64
C CYS A 269 -14.92 2.60 -7.10
N LYS A 270 -15.20 3.16 -8.28
CA LYS A 270 -14.56 4.40 -8.76
C LYS A 270 -14.85 5.58 -7.83
N THR A 271 -16.08 5.68 -7.33
CA THR A 271 -16.50 6.72 -6.39
C THR A 271 -15.74 6.61 -5.07
N LEU A 272 -15.60 5.39 -4.53
CA LEU A 272 -14.81 5.13 -3.34
C LEU A 272 -13.33 5.47 -3.56
N ILE A 273 -12.73 5.08 -4.69
CA ILE A 273 -11.35 5.43 -5.06
C ILE A 273 -11.16 6.95 -5.06
N LYS A 274 -12.12 7.70 -5.64
CA LYS A 274 -12.11 9.17 -5.64
C LYS A 274 -12.11 9.72 -4.21
N TYR A 275 -13.01 9.25 -3.34
CA TYR A 275 -13.07 9.73 -1.96
C TYR A 275 -11.82 9.38 -1.16
N LEU A 276 -11.30 8.16 -1.30
CA LEU A 276 -10.06 7.75 -0.64
C LEU A 276 -8.86 8.57 -1.12
N THR A 277 -8.81 8.92 -2.41
CA THR A 277 -7.78 9.79 -3.00
C THR A 277 -7.84 11.20 -2.42
N THR A 278 -9.05 11.78 -2.30
CA THR A 278 -9.27 13.08 -1.65
C THR A 278 -8.89 13.05 -0.17
N MET A 279 -9.37 12.05 0.59
CA MET A 279 -9.02 11.86 2.00
C MET A 279 -7.52 11.68 2.19
N ALA A 280 -6.90 10.92 1.29
CA ALA A 280 -5.47 10.72 1.33
C ALA A 280 -4.72 11.99 0.94
N GLY A 281 -5.32 13.02 0.35
CA GLY A 281 -4.59 14.19 -0.17
C GLY A 281 -3.58 13.79 -1.24
N ILE A 282 -4.00 12.91 -2.15
CA ILE A 282 -3.23 12.49 -3.32
C ILE A 282 -3.84 13.23 -4.52
N GLU A 283 -3.07 14.05 -5.22
CA GLU A 283 -3.47 14.61 -6.51
C GLU A 283 -3.35 13.52 -7.58
N SER A 284 -4.42 12.74 -7.80
CA SER A 284 -4.52 11.63 -8.77
C SER A 284 -3.45 10.52 -8.64
N VAL A 285 -3.87 9.25 -8.61
CA VAL A 285 -2.95 8.10 -8.68
C VAL A 285 -2.51 7.89 -10.14
N THR A 286 -1.94 8.90 -10.78
CA THR A 286 -1.16 8.68 -12.00
C THR A 286 0.23 8.22 -11.54
N PRO A 287 0.78 7.09 -12.03
CA PRO A 287 2.11 6.63 -11.63
C PRO A 287 3.15 7.72 -11.90
N GLN A 288 3.63 8.38 -10.85
CA GLN A 288 4.79 9.26 -10.95
C GLN A 288 6.03 8.38 -11.10
N PHE A 289 6.53 8.29 -12.33
CA PHE A 289 7.83 7.69 -12.61
C PHE A 289 8.93 8.64 -12.15
N ALA A 290 9.86 8.14 -11.34
CA ALA A 290 11.02 8.90 -10.90
C ALA A 290 11.99 9.05 -12.07
N LEU A 291 12.16 10.28 -12.55
CA LEU A 291 13.11 10.65 -13.60
C LEU A 291 14.55 10.45 -13.11
N LYS A 292 15.38 9.71 -13.85
CA LYS A 292 16.83 9.60 -13.59
C LYS A 292 17.61 10.03 -14.83
N ARG A 293 18.47 11.04 -14.68
CA ARG A 293 19.26 11.64 -15.78
C ARG A 293 20.41 10.71 -16.18
N LEU A 294 20.48 10.34 -17.48
CA LEU A 294 21.57 9.55 -18.05
C LEU A 294 22.37 10.40 -19.05
N LYS A 295 23.70 10.31 -19.04
CA LYS A 295 24.60 11.07 -19.93
C LYS A 295 25.48 10.15 -20.78
N GLY A 296 25.74 10.56 -22.04
CA GLY A 296 26.73 9.95 -22.96
C GLY A 296 26.17 8.96 -23.99
N ASP A 297 26.93 8.70 -25.06
CA ASP A 297 26.50 8.03 -26.31
C ASP A 297 25.83 6.64 -26.14
N ASN A 298 26.18 5.92 -25.07
CA ASN A 298 25.56 4.64 -24.72
C ASN A 298 24.26 4.79 -23.90
N ALA A 299 23.66 5.99 -23.84
CA ALA A 299 22.44 6.26 -23.08
C ALA A 299 21.27 5.39 -23.55
N LEU A 300 21.12 5.18 -24.86
CA LEU A 300 20.05 4.36 -25.43
C LEU A 300 20.18 2.88 -25.05
N LYS A 301 21.39 2.31 -25.14
CA LYS A 301 21.67 0.93 -24.70
C LYS A 301 21.40 0.76 -23.20
N ARG A 302 21.75 1.76 -22.39
CA ARG A 302 21.48 1.77 -20.94
C ARG A 302 20.00 1.91 -20.61
N ALA A 303 19.27 2.74 -21.34
CA ALA A 303 17.82 2.87 -21.21
C ALA A 303 17.10 1.57 -21.59
N ARG A 304 17.52 0.91 -22.69
CA ARG A 304 17.03 -0.43 -23.09
C ARG A 304 17.31 -1.48 -22.02
N LYS A 305 18.56 -1.58 -21.54
CA LYS A 305 18.91 -2.50 -20.46
C LYS A 305 18.09 -2.24 -19.20
N MET A 306 17.87 -0.98 -18.84
CA MET A 306 17.08 -0.60 -17.67
C MET A 306 15.59 -0.90 -17.85
N ALA A 307 15.03 -0.73 -19.06
CA ALA A 307 13.66 -1.14 -19.38
C ALA A 307 13.50 -2.66 -19.27
N ILE A 308 14.47 -3.44 -19.76
CA ILE A 308 14.51 -4.91 -19.68
C ILE A 308 14.68 -5.38 -18.22
N GLU A 309 15.57 -4.75 -17.45
CA GLU A 309 15.76 -5.05 -16.02
C GLU A 309 14.52 -4.68 -15.20
N PHE A 310 13.91 -3.51 -15.48
CA PHE A 310 12.67 -3.07 -14.85
C PHE A 310 11.53 -4.03 -15.16
N TYR A 311 11.40 -4.44 -16.42
CA TYR A 311 10.48 -5.48 -16.88
C TYR A 311 10.72 -6.83 -16.16
N ALA A 312 11.98 -7.25 -16.03
CA ALA A 312 12.35 -8.47 -15.31
C ALA A 312 12.02 -8.41 -13.80
N THR A 313 12.05 -7.21 -13.19
CA THR A 313 11.65 -7.00 -11.80
C THR A 313 10.14 -6.84 -11.59
N CYS A 314 9.38 -6.44 -12.60
CA CYS A 314 7.94 -6.18 -12.52
C CYS A 314 7.07 -7.39 -12.91
N LYS A 315 7.57 -8.63 -12.75
CA LYS A 315 6.79 -9.86 -13.01
C LYS A 315 5.38 -9.71 -12.42
N GLY A 316 4.36 -9.57 -13.26
CA GLY A 316 2.96 -9.71 -12.84
C GLY A 316 1.98 -8.71 -13.43
N ASP A 317 2.25 -7.40 -13.39
CA ASP A 317 1.21 -6.38 -13.63
C ASP A 317 1.72 -5.24 -14.52
N MET A 318 1.43 -5.27 -15.83
CA MET A 318 1.30 -4.03 -16.61
C MET A 318 0.32 -4.19 -17.77
N ASP A 319 -0.63 -3.26 -17.81
CA ASP A 319 -1.43 -2.87 -18.99
C ASP A 319 -1.20 -1.38 -19.30
N ILE A 320 0.00 -0.88 -19.01
CA ILE A 320 0.33 0.54 -19.16
C ILE A 320 1.55 0.66 -20.07
N PRO A 321 1.47 1.46 -21.15
CA PRO A 321 2.63 1.77 -21.99
C PRO A 321 3.66 2.56 -21.16
N GLY A 322 4.89 2.06 -21.09
CA GLY A 322 5.98 2.71 -20.34
C GLY A 322 6.69 3.75 -21.20
N VAL A 323 6.91 4.95 -20.67
CA VAL A 323 7.68 6.02 -21.34
C VAL A 323 9.02 6.22 -20.61
N LEU A 324 10.14 6.16 -21.34
CA LEU A 324 11.48 6.46 -20.82
C LEU A 324 12.13 7.62 -21.61
N PHE A 325 12.67 8.62 -20.90
CA PHE A 325 13.22 9.86 -21.46
C PHE A 325 14.77 9.89 -21.49
N SER A 326 15.36 10.57 -22.48
CA SER A 326 16.71 11.17 -22.42
C SER A 326 16.77 12.47 -23.26
N ASP A 327 17.72 13.37 -22.98
CA ASP A 327 17.76 14.76 -23.49
C ASP A 327 17.70 14.87 -25.05
N ASP A 328 18.18 13.87 -25.80
CA ASP A 328 18.23 13.91 -27.27
C ASP A 328 17.46 12.77 -27.97
N SER A 329 16.90 11.82 -27.22
CA SER A 329 16.02 10.76 -27.75
C SER A 329 15.15 10.14 -26.65
N TYR A 330 13.90 9.80 -26.96
CA TYR A 330 13.00 9.05 -26.05
C TYR A 330 12.52 7.73 -26.67
N VAL A 331 12.25 6.75 -25.81
CA VAL A 331 11.74 5.43 -26.22
C VAL A 331 10.40 5.20 -25.51
N LEU A 332 9.34 5.09 -26.28
CA LEU A 332 8.04 4.57 -25.82
C LEU A 332 8.07 3.06 -26.00
N ALA A 333 7.82 2.28 -24.95
CA ALA A 333 7.80 0.82 -25.04
C ALA A 333 6.41 0.27 -24.69
N CYS A 334 5.88 -0.56 -25.58
CA CYS A 334 4.62 -1.28 -25.43
C CYS A 334 4.93 -2.76 -25.23
N PHE A 335 4.28 -3.38 -24.25
CA PHE A 335 4.45 -4.79 -23.91
C PHE A 335 3.11 -5.51 -24.08
N VAL A 336 3.12 -6.71 -24.68
CA VAL A 336 1.95 -7.58 -24.85
C VAL A 336 2.32 -8.96 -24.33
N GLU A 337 1.46 -9.57 -23.52
CA GLU A 337 1.64 -10.94 -23.00
C GLU A 337 3.04 -11.26 -22.47
N ARG A 338 3.68 -10.29 -21.80
CA ARG A 338 5.00 -10.45 -21.20
C ARG A 338 6.16 -10.46 -22.21
N GLU A 339 5.99 -9.87 -23.40
CA GLU A 339 7.06 -9.58 -24.35
C GLU A 339 7.01 -8.12 -24.83
N LEU A 340 8.18 -7.57 -25.21
CA LEU A 340 8.29 -6.21 -25.75
C LEU A 340 7.71 -6.23 -27.18
N ALA A 341 6.49 -5.73 -27.32
CA ALA A 341 5.71 -5.82 -28.54
C ALA A 341 6.08 -4.72 -29.55
N ALA A 342 6.26 -3.49 -29.07
CA ALA A 342 6.65 -2.37 -29.93
C ALA A 342 7.45 -1.32 -29.18
N ALA A 343 8.38 -0.67 -29.86
CA ALA A 343 9.07 0.51 -29.35
C ALA A 343 9.02 1.66 -30.36
N ILE A 344 8.78 2.87 -29.86
CA ILE A 344 8.83 4.10 -30.65
C ILE A 344 10.02 4.91 -30.18
N GLU A 345 11.03 5.04 -31.03
CA GLU A 345 12.21 5.85 -30.77
C GLU A 345 12.06 7.20 -31.45
N PHE A 346 12.23 8.25 -30.67
CA PHE A 346 12.13 9.61 -31.17
C PHE A 346 13.49 10.28 -31.12
N LYS A 347 13.91 10.91 -32.22
CA LYS A 347 15.17 11.65 -32.33
C LYS A 347 14.92 13.14 -32.45
N HIS A 348 15.60 13.93 -31.63
CA HIS A 348 15.64 15.39 -31.74
C HIS A 348 16.95 15.85 -32.39
N ASN A 349 16.94 17.07 -32.96
CA ASN A 349 18.18 17.78 -33.28
C ASN A 349 18.68 18.58 -32.08
N SER A 350 19.86 19.18 -32.22
CA SER A 350 20.52 20.06 -31.24
C SER A 350 19.69 21.25 -30.77
N SER A 351 18.58 21.58 -31.45
CA SER A 351 17.64 22.64 -31.10
C SER A 351 16.34 22.11 -30.45
N LYS A 352 16.32 20.84 -30.03
CA LYS A 352 15.17 20.15 -29.41
C LYS A 352 13.92 20.04 -30.29
N LYS A 353 14.03 20.23 -31.61
CA LYS A 353 12.94 19.93 -32.55
C LYS A 353 12.96 18.45 -32.91
N LEU A 354 11.79 17.83 -32.96
CA LEU A 354 11.61 16.42 -33.30
C LEU A 354 11.90 16.21 -34.80
N VAL A 355 12.88 15.37 -35.14
CA VAL A 355 13.36 15.22 -36.53
C VAL A 355 13.05 13.85 -37.13
N ALA A 356 12.99 12.80 -36.31
CA ALA A 356 12.64 11.46 -36.78
C ALA A 356 11.95 10.62 -35.70
N CYS A 357 11.09 9.71 -36.13
CA CYS A 357 10.47 8.67 -35.33
C CYS A 357 10.74 7.31 -35.97
N ASN A 358 11.27 6.36 -35.21
CA ASN A 358 11.48 4.96 -35.60
C ASN A 358 10.52 4.06 -34.83
N LEU A 359 9.65 3.35 -35.56
CA LEU A 359 8.84 2.27 -34.99
C LEU A 359 9.56 0.94 -35.20
N VAL A 360 9.69 0.16 -34.13
CA VAL A 360 10.28 -1.18 -34.15
C VAL A 360 9.27 -2.19 -33.61
N PHE A 361 9.02 -3.27 -34.35
CA PHE A 361 8.07 -4.33 -34.03
C PHE A 361 8.76 -5.67 -33.84
N ASP A 362 8.21 -6.51 -32.95
CA ASP A 362 8.46 -7.95 -32.96
C ASP A 362 7.28 -8.66 -33.65
N ARG A 363 7.52 -9.26 -34.81
CA ARG A 363 6.48 -9.91 -35.63
C ARG A 363 6.01 -11.25 -35.07
N GLU A 364 6.77 -11.86 -34.16
CA GLU A 364 6.42 -13.17 -33.58
C GLU A 364 5.50 -13.03 -32.36
N ALA A 365 5.50 -11.85 -31.71
CA ALA A 365 4.76 -11.60 -30.47
C ALA A 365 3.35 -10.99 -30.66
N ILE A 366 2.98 -10.56 -31.87
CA ILE A 366 1.70 -9.88 -32.13
C ILE A 366 1.16 -10.20 -33.52
N SER A 367 -0.17 -10.31 -33.65
CA SER A 367 -0.80 -10.53 -34.95
C SER A 367 -0.58 -9.34 -35.91
N PRO A 368 -0.45 -9.56 -37.23
CA PRO A 368 -0.21 -8.49 -38.21
C PRO A 368 -1.24 -7.35 -38.13
N THR A 369 -2.51 -7.68 -37.91
CA THR A 369 -3.62 -6.72 -37.77
C THR A 369 -3.51 -5.89 -36.49
N THR A 370 -3.00 -6.46 -35.40
CA THR A 370 -2.77 -5.74 -34.15
C THR A 370 -1.57 -4.80 -34.26
N ALA A 371 -0.50 -5.26 -34.91
CA ALA A 371 0.68 -4.42 -35.20
C ALA A 371 0.31 -3.22 -36.08
N GLU A 372 -0.50 -3.45 -37.13
CA GLU A 372 -0.96 -2.41 -38.04
C GLU A 372 -1.89 -1.39 -37.36
N ARG A 373 -2.81 -1.84 -36.48
CA ARG A 373 -3.68 -0.93 -35.72
C ARG A 373 -2.88 -0.07 -34.74
N PHE A 374 -1.94 -0.66 -34.01
CA PHE A 374 -1.08 0.07 -33.08
C PHE A 374 -0.16 1.06 -33.81
N ALA A 375 0.42 0.66 -34.94
CA ALA A 375 1.20 1.56 -35.80
C ALA A 375 0.37 2.77 -36.23
N ASN A 376 -0.88 2.55 -36.65
CA ASN A 376 -1.80 3.60 -37.09
C ASN A 376 -2.23 4.53 -35.95
N ASP A 377 -2.51 4.00 -34.75
CA ASP A 377 -2.88 4.81 -33.58
C ASP A 377 -1.68 5.62 -33.05
N ALA A 378 -0.49 5.02 -33.05
CA ALA A 378 0.76 5.72 -32.74
C ALA A 378 1.06 6.83 -33.78
N LEU A 379 0.89 6.54 -35.08
CA LEU A 379 1.05 7.53 -36.15
C LEU A 379 0.07 8.69 -36.00
N ARG A 380 -1.20 8.43 -35.69
CA ARG A 380 -2.21 9.48 -35.44
C ARG A 380 -1.85 10.34 -34.23
N PHE A 381 -1.43 9.73 -33.13
CA PHE A 381 -0.98 10.44 -31.93
C PHE A 381 0.23 11.33 -32.24
N ILE A 382 1.22 10.82 -32.96
CA ILE A 382 2.43 11.54 -33.36
C ILE A 382 2.13 12.69 -34.32
N GLN A 383 1.20 12.49 -35.27
CA GLN A 383 0.78 13.52 -36.22
C GLN A 383 -0.05 14.63 -35.56
N HIS A 384 -0.88 14.29 -34.57
CA HIS A 384 -1.77 15.23 -33.88
C HIS A 384 -1.06 16.06 -32.81
N GLU A 385 -0.12 15.47 -32.06
CA GLU A 385 0.53 16.13 -30.91
C GLU A 385 1.91 16.72 -31.22
N LEU A 386 2.65 16.23 -32.24
CA LEU A 386 4.11 16.45 -32.32
C LEU A 386 4.66 16.99 -33.66
N GLN A 387 3.83 17.16 -34.71
CA GLN A 387 4.22 17.62 -36.07
C GLN A 387 5.69 17.33 -36.49
N PRO A 388 6.11 16.05 -36.63
CA PRO A 388 7.49 15.72 -36.99
C PRO A 388 7.78 15.92 -38.48
N ALA A 389 9.03 16.23 -38.82
CA ALA A 389 9.45 16.47 -40.20
C ALA A 389 9.60 15.20 -41.06
N LYS A 390 9.89 14.02 -40.49
CA LYS A 390 9.99 12.71 -41.20
C LYS A 390 9.68 11.53 -40.26
N ILE A 391 9.03 10.47 -40.78
CA ILE A 391 8.74 9.21 -40.08
C ILE A 391 9.41 8.07 -40.84
N ASN A 392 10.21 7.24 -40.16
CA ASN A 392 10.86 6.07 -40.76
C ASN A 392 10.37 4.80 -40.04
N ILE A 393 9.83 3.84 -40.79
CA ILE A 393 9.34 2.58 -40.23
C ILE A 393 10.40 1.51 -40.53
N HIS A 394 10.87 0.81 -39.50
CA HIS A 394 11.87 -0.26 -39.65
C HIS A 394 11.32 -1.57 -39.07
N ASP A 395 11.19 -2.58 -39.93
CA ASP A 395 11.03 -3.97 -39.50
C ASP A 395 12.39 -4.51 -39.04
N SER A 396 12.52 -4.91 -37.77
CA SER A 396 13.75 -5.52 -37.29
C SER A 396 13.45 -6.81 -36.52
N ALA A 397 13.93 -7.94 -37.04
CA ALA A 397 13.85 -9.26 -36.40
C ALA A 397 14.78 -9.41 -35.16
N LYS A 398 15.26 -8.30 -34.57
CA LYS A 398 16.22 -8.30 -33.46
C LYS A 398 15.81 -7.29 -32.38
N LEU A 399 14.74 -7.61 -31.67
CA LEU A 399 14.43 -7.01 -30.35
C LEU A 399 15.05 -7.81 -29.18
N ARG A 400 16.05 -8.67 -29.45
CA ARG A 400 16.80 -9.40 -28.41
C ARG A 400 18.19 -8.80 -28.21
N LEU A 401 18.39 -8.27 -26.98
CA LEU A 401 19.60 -7.70 -26.34
C LEU A 401 20.35 -6.58 -27.06
#